data_AF-A0A5B8UFN2-F1
#
_entry.id   AF-A0A5B8UFN2-F1
#
_cell.length_a   1.000
_cell.length_b   1.000
_cell.length_c   1.000
_cell.angle_alpha   90.00
_cell.angle_beta   90.00
_cell.angle_gamma   90.00
#
_symmetry.space_group_name_H-M   'P 1'
#
loop_
_entity.id
_entity.type
_entity.pdbx_description
1 polymer ?
#
loop_
_entity_poly.entity_id
_entity_poly.type
_entity_poly.pdbx_seq_one_letter_code
_entity_poly.pdbx_strand_id
1 'polypeptide(L)'
;MKWKLFGVLLFGYHLTFGQNYPKEYFLLKQKVESFVVRKDYKGAATVYSEIFNLIGSKATNDDRMIAACFWARANFPDSAFTQLEIVASNGRYVDFDFTSSGNLNSLHNDKRWPEFVDRIKKFDLPSLCTHTYNPPSPIPIVFTVDPKSIYFKSDTYGDYLNDFDNVSSVSTHAYNLRILRSDKGEFSKRSLILDLRQPVINSGATSQGVIKDSVASFHVFYKFDTTVRPWVVYNFRDMPIGSTIISPRTEIFVHINGNSNKLQLGYWGLGDCNEKDGKGMRNGGEGTTGVQVTRNSESEYTIEAQDGSIGRLWDITNPPFSIDKGLFKTGFLIHLKYQ
;
A
#
# COMPACT_ATOMS: atom_id res chain seq x y z
N MET A 1 -52.89 -15.78 -42.04
CA MET A 1 -52.72 -16.90 -41.10
C MET A 1 -51.59 -16.54 -40.14
N LYS A 2 -51.83 -16.70 -38.84
CA LYS A 2 -51.02 -16.19 -37.72
C LYS A 2 -49.70 -16.97 -37.53
N TRP A 3 -48.86 -16.45 -36.61
CA TRP A 3 -47.77 -17.07 -35.81
C TRP A 3 -46.33 -16.88 -36.33
N LYS A 4 -45.29 -16.61 -35.52
CA LYS A 4 -45.08 -16.10 -34.15
C LYS A 4 -43.56 -15.77 -34.03
N LEU A 5 -43.21 -14.79 -33.18
CA LEU A 5 -41.85 -14.47 -32.69
C LEU A 5 -41.01 -15.70 -32.32
N PHE A 6 -39.69 -15.62 -32.50
CA PHE A 6 -38.72 -16.07 -31.48
C PHE A 6 -37.42 -15.25 -31.59
N GLY A 7 -37.30 -14.22 -30.76
CA GLY A 7 -36.04 -13.58 -30.44
C GLY A 7 -35.36 -14.35 -29.32
N VAL A 8 -34.18 -14.91 -29.57
CA VAL A 8 -33.32 -15.49 -28.54
C VAL A 8 -32.33 -14.42 -28.11
N LEU A 9 -32.66 -13.73 -27.02
CA LEU A 9 -31.75 -12.84 -26.31
C LEU A 9 -30.85 -13.70 -25.43
N LEU A 10 -29.63 -13.97 -25.89
CA LEU A 10 -28.57 -14.60 -25.08
C LEU A 10 -28.12 -13.61 -24.00
N PHE A 11 -28.76 -13.66 -22.83
CA PHE A 11 -28.22 -13.06 -21.61
C PHE A 11 -27.01 -13.89 -21.17
N GLY A 12 -25.83 -13.50 -21.64
CA GLY A 12 -24.56 -13.95 -21.06
C GLY A 12 -24.41 -13.37 -19.67
N TYR A 13 -24.87 -14.10 -18.64
CA TYR A 13 -24.49 -13.81 -17.26
C TYR A 13 -22.99 -14.09 -17.14
N HIS A 14 -22.19 -13.03 -17.17
CA HIS A 14 -20.82 -13.10 -16.68
C HIS A 14 -20.89 -13.35 -15.17
N LEU A 15 -20.81 -14.62 -14.77
CA LEU A 15 -20.52 -15.01 -13.39
C LEU A 15 -19.14 -14.44 -13.06
N THR A 16 -19.12 -13.31 -12.37
CA THR A 16 -17.90 -12.77 -11.78
C THR A 16 -17.55 -13.66 -10.58
N PHE A 17 -16.58 -14.56 -10.76
CA PHE A 17 -16.06 -15.36 -9.66
C PHE A 17 -15.18 -14.49 -8.77
N GLY A 18 -15.77 -13.88 -7.74
CA GLY A 18 -15.01 -13.47 -6.57
C GLY A 18 -14.44 -14.70 -5.89
N GLN A 19 -13.11 -14.82 -5.79
CA GLN A 19 -12.48 -15.94 -5.10
C GLN A 19 -12.68 -15.78 -3.58
N ASN A 20 -13.79 -16.31 -3.06
CA ASN A 20 -14.03 -16.35 -1.62
C ASN A 20 -13.14 -17.41 -0.97
N TYR A 21 -12.24 -16.99 -0.07
CA TYR A 21 -11.51 -17.90 0.80
C TYR A 21 -12.44 -18.49 1.89
N PRO A 22 -12.25 -19.76 2.29
CA PRO A 22 -13.00 -20.35 3.39
C PRO A 22 -12.67 -19.65 4.71
N LYS A 23 -13.61 -19.63 5.68
CA LYS A 23 -13.41 -18.98 6.99
C LYS A 23 -12.18 -19.53 7.72
N GLU A 24 -11.92 -20.82 7.55
CA GLU A 24 -10.80 -21.57 8.09
C GLU A 24 -9.44 -20.98 7.67
N TYR A 25 -9.34 -20.41 6.47
CA TYR A 25 -8.13 -19.73 6.01
C TYR A 25 -7.75 -18.58 6.96
N PHE A 26 -8.72 -17.74 7.34
CA PHE A 26 -8.49 -16.60 8.23
C PHE A 26 -8.17 -17.03 9.66
N LEU A 27 -8.78 -18.12 10.14
CA LEU A 27 -8.45 -18.70 11.45
C LEU A 27 -7.02 -19.26 11.49
N LEU A 28 -6.57 -19.91 10.41
CA LEU A 28 -5.19 -20.37 10.29
C LEU A 28 -4.20 -19.20 10.23
N LYS A 29 -4.55 -18.10 9.56
CA LYS A 29 -3.74 -16.88 9.57
C LYS A 29 -3.59 -16.29 10.97
N GLN A 30 -4.66 -16.23 11.75
CA GLN A 30 -4.58 -15.81 13.15
C GLN A 30 -3.70 -16.77 13.99
N LYS A 31 -3.79 -18.08 13.72
CA LYS A 31 -2.93 -19.09 14.36
C LYS A 31 -1.45 -18.85 14.02
N VAL A 32 -1.10 -18.50 12.78
CA VAL A 32 0.26 -18.10 12.39
C VAL A 32 0.77 -16.95 13.27
N GLU A 33 -0.02 -15.89 13.45
CA GLU A 33 0.38 -14.73 14.27
C GLU A 33 0.77 -15.15 15.69
N SER A 34 0.02 -16.08 16.30
CA SER A 34 0.32 -16.61 17.64
C SER A 34 1.68 -17.33 17.73
N PHE A 35 2.12 -17.97 16.65
CA PHE A 35 3.45 -18.58 16.58
C PHE A 35 4.54 -17.54 16.36
N VAL A 36 4.29 -16.53 15.51
CA VAL A 36 5.23 -15.44 15.23
C VAL A 36 5.55 -14.65 16.49
N VAL A 37 4.55 -14.33 17.31
CA VAL A 37 4.73 -13.62 18.59
C VAL A 37 5.68 -14.39 19.52
N ARG A 38 5.62 -15.72 19.51
CA ARG A 38 6.50 -16.61 20.29
C ARG A 38 7.82 -16.94 19.60
N LYS A 39 8.07 -16.37 18.41
CA LYS A 39 9.22 -16.65 17.54
C LYS A 39 9.34 -18.13 17.13
N ASP A 40 8.23 -18.88 17.17
CA ASP A 40 8.18 -20.26 16.69
C ASP A 40 7.92 -20.27 15.18
N TYR A 41 8.98 -19.97 14.42
CA TYR A 41 8.88 -19.89 12.95
C TYR A 41 8.60 -21.24 12.30
N LYS A 42 9.02 -22.35 12.92
CA LYS A 42 8.71 -23.69 12.42
C LYS A 42 7.21 -23.99 12.56
N GLY A 43 6.62 -23.66 13.71
CA GLY A 43 5.18 -23.75 13.94
C GLY A 43 4.40 -22.88 12.95
N ALA A 44 4.81 -21.63 12.78
CA ALA A 44 4.21 -20.71 11.80
C ALA A 44 4.28 -21.27 10.36
N ALA A 45 5.43 -21.78 9.93
CA ALA A 45 5.62 -22.36 8.60
C ALA A 45 4.77 -23.62 8.38
N THR A 46 4.62 -24.45 9.41
CA THR A 46 3.77 -25.66 9.37
C THR A 46 2.30 -25.30 9.19
N VAL A 47 1.83 -24.24 9.85
CA VAL A 47 0.45 -23.74 9.64
C VAL A 47 0.25 -23.25 8.20
N TYR A 48 1.27 -22.68 7.56
CA TYR A 48 1.19 -22.38 6.12
C TYR A 48 1.04 -23.64 5.25
N SER A 49 1.68 -24.75 5.62
CA SER A 49 1.41 -26.03 4.95
C SER A 49 -0.06 -26.47 5.12
N GLU A 50 -0.66 -26.26 6.30
CA GLU A 50 -2.10 -26.47 6.51
C GLU A 50 -2.94 -25.57 5.59
N ILE A 51 -2.58 -24.28 5.48
CA ILE A 51 -3.23 -23.32 4.57
C ILE A 51 -3.13 -23.81 3.12
N PHE A 52 -1.96 -24.22 2.67
CA PHE A 52 -1.75 -24.70 1.30
C PHE A 52 -2.55 -25.98 1.00
N ASN A 53 -2.71 -26.87 1.97
CA ASN A 53 -3.57 -28.04 1.82
C ASN A 53 -5.06 -27.64 1.74
N LEU A 54 -5.47 -26.60 2.45
CA LEU A 54 -6.85 -26.10 2.45
C LEU A 54 -7.23 -25.41 1.13
N ILE A 55 -6.35 -24.55 0.60
CA ILE A 55 -6.67 -23.68 -0.56
C ILE A 55 -5.99 -24.10 -1.86
N GLY A 56 -5.03 -25.04 -1.80
CA GLY A 56 -4.36 -25.62 -2.96
C GLY A 56 -3.71 -24.59 -3.87
N SER A 57 -4.05 -24.65 -5.17
CA SER A 57 -3.57 -23.73 -6.20
C SER A 57 -4.04 -22.29 -6.02
N LYS A 58 -5.00 -22.03 -5.12
CA LYS A 58 -5.45 -20.66 -4.80
C LYS A 58 -4.50 -19.92 -3.86
N ALA A 59 -3.51 -20.60 -3.28
CA ALA A 59 -2.51 -19.94 -2.43
C ALA A 59 -1.72 -18.88 -3.21
N THR A 60 -1.65 -17.67 -2.66
CA THR A 60 -1.02 -16.54 -3.34
C THR A 60 0.51 -16.62 -3.28
N ASN A 61 1.18 -15.85 -4.13
CA ASN A 61 2.64 -15.72 -4.04
C ASN A 61 3.06 -15.06 -2.71
N ASP A 62 2.23 -14.19 -2.13
CA ASP A 62 2.46 -13.61 -0.79
C ASP A 62 2.46 -14.71 0.27
N ASP A 63 1.47 -15.61 0.24
CA ASP A 63 1.39 -16.71 1.19
C ASP A 63 2.63 -17.60 1.11
N ARG A 64 3.09 -17.90 -0.11
CA ARG A 64 4.28 -18.71 -0.37
C ARG A 64 5.55 -17.99 0.05
N MET A 65 5.67 -16.70 -0.20
CA MET A 65 6.81 -15.89 0.22
C MET A 65 6.91 -15.81 1.74
N ILE A 66 5.79 -15.58 2.44
CA ILE A 66 5.75 -15.57 3.90
C ILE A 66 6.13 -16.96 4.46
N ALA A 67 5.61 -18.03 3.87
CA ALA A 67 6.00 -19.39 4.25
C ALA A 67 7.49 -19.65 4.03
N ALA A 68 8.06 -19.20 2.91
CA ALA A 68 9.49 -19.29 2.64
C ALA A 68 10.32 -18.57 3.72
N CYS A 69 9.91 -17.36 4.10
CA CYS A 69 10.55 -16.61 5.17
C CYS A 69 10.52 -17.37 6.51
N PHE A 70 9.39 -17.96 6.87
CA PHE A 70 9.30 -18.73 8.11
C PHE A 70 10.14 -20.02 8.08
N TRP A 71 10.17 -20.73 6.95
CA TRP A 71 11.07 -21.88 6.78
C TRP A 71 12.55 -21.49 6.86
N ALA A 72 12.93 -20.37 6.23
CA ALA A 72 14.30 -19.85 6.29
C ALA A 72 14.72 -19.47 7.72
N ARG A 73 13.86 -18.76 8.45
CA ARG A 73 14.09 -18.38 9.86
C ARG A 73 14.11 -19.57 10.81
N ALA A 74 13.40 -20.63 10.47
CA ALA A 74 13.45 -21.91 11.18
C ALA A 74 14.65 -22.77 10.78
N ASN A 75 15.52 -22.28 9.88
CA ASN A 75 16.71 -22.97 9.37
C ASN A 75 16.41 -24.26 8.58
N PHE A 76 15.31 -24.25 7.81
CA PHE A 76 14.91 -25.32 6.89
C PHE A 76 15.02 -24.83 5.42
N PRO A 77 16.23 -24.79 4.84
CA PRO A 77 16.46 -24.20 3.53
C PRO A 77 15.68 -24.91 2.42
N ASP A 78 15.56 -26.24 2.45
CA ASP A 78 14.84 -26.98 1.40
C ASP A 78 13.36 -26.63 1.31
N SER A 79 12.70 -26.50 2.47
CA SER A 79 11.29 -26.08 2.54
C SER A 79 11.12 -24.62 2.11
N ALA A 80 12.08 -23.76 2.45
CA ALA A 80 12.09 -22.38 2.00
C ALA A 80 12.22 -22.31 0.47
N PHE A 81 13.24 -22.95 -0.10
CA PHE A 81 13.44 -23.00 -1.55
C PHE A 81 12.25 -23.62 -2.28
N THR A 82 11.62 -24.66 -1.74
CA THR A 82 10.40 -25.23 -2.33
C THR A 82 9.32 -24.16 -2.56
N GLN A 83 9.10 -23.26 -1.60
CA GLN A 83 8.13 -22.18 -1.77
C GLN A 83 8.63 -21.07 -2.70
N LEU A 84 9.91 -20.70 -2.59
CA LEU A 84 10.55 -19.71 -3.46
C LEU A 84 10.52 -20.13 -4.94
N GLU A 85 10.75 -21.40 -5.25
CA GLU A 85 10.69 -21.92 -6.62
C GLU A 85 9.28 -21.85 -7.19
N ILE A 86 8.25 -22.10 -6.38
CA ILE A 86 6.86 -21.95 -6.83
C ILE A 86 6.59 -20.48 -7.16
N VAL A 87 7.03 -19.55 -6.31
CA VAL A 87 6.92 -18.11 -6.58
C VAL A 87 7.63 -17.74 -7.89
N ALA A 88 8.86 -18.21 -8.10
CA ALA A 88 9.62 -17.98 -9.32
C ALA A 88 8.91 -18.56 -10.57
N SER A 89 8.40 -19.78 -10.49
CA SER A 89 7.71 -20.45 -11.61
C SER A 89 6.41 -19.76 -12.02
N ASN A 90 5.74 -19.07 -11.08
CA ASN A 90 4.50 -18.37 -11.35
C ASN A 90 4.71 -17.04 -12.10
N GLY A 91 5.96 -16.58 -12.27
CA GLY A 91 6.33 -15.37 -13.02
C GLY A 91 5.78 -14.05 -12.46
N ARG A 92 5.05 -14.10 -11.35
CA ARG A 92 4.45 -12.94 -10.67
C ARG A 92 5.26 -12.63 -9.43
N TYR A 93 6.34 -11.90 -9.61
CA TYR A 93 7.08 -11.40 -8.48
C TYR A 93 6.28 -10.30 -7.76
N VAL A 94 6.10 -10.49 -6.46
CA VAL A 94 5.54 -9.50 -5.54
C VAL A 94 6.72 -8.71 -4.98
N ASP A 95 6.58 -7.38 -4.95
CA ASP A 95 7.53 -6.40 -4.42
C ASP A 95 7.85 -6.65 -2.93
N PHE A 96 8.63 -7.70 -2.68
CA PHE A 96 9.11 -8.09 -1.37
C PHE A 96 10.62 -7.96 -1.42
N ASP A 97 11.19 -6.98 -0.73
CA ASP A 97 12.64 -6.76 -0.68
C ASP A 97 13.35 -7.95 0.02
N PHE A 98 13.54 -9.03 -0.72
CA PHE A 98 14.03 -10.32 -0.23
C PHE A 98 15.55 -10.36 -0.10
N THR A 99 16.24 -9.40 -0.74
CA THR A 99 17.69 -9.23 -0.62
C THR A 99 18.10 -8.42 0.61
N SER A 100 17.21 -7.53 1.09
CA SER A 100 17.51 -6.65 2.23
C SER A 100 16.71 -7.00 3.49
N SER A 101 15.55 -7.65 3.36
CA SER A 101 14.82 -8.14 4.54
C SER A 101 15.55 -9.33 5.15
N GLY A 102 16.02 -9.18 6.39
CA GLY A 102 16.82 -10.19 7.09
C GLY A 102 16.14 -11.56 7.31
N ASN A 103 14.93 -11.77 6.80
CA ASN A 103 14.15 -12.99 6.91
C ASN A 103 14.75 -14.16 6.09
N LEU A 104 15.49 -13.89 5.02
CA LEU A 104 16.10 -14.92 4.16
C LEU A 104 17.62 -15.00 4.28
N ASN A 105 18.23 -14.28 5.24
CA ASN A 105 19.69 -14.24 5.42
C ASN A 105 20.31 -15.63 5.56
N SER A 106 19.61 -16.58 6.19
CA SER A 106 20.08 -17.97 6.33
C SER A 106 20.27 -18.68 4.98
N LEU A 107 19.58 -18.22 3.93
CA LEU A 107 19.68 -18.79 2.60
C LEU A 107 20.81 -18.17 1.76
N HIS A 108 21.38 -17.02 2.14
CA HIS A 108 22.34 -16.30 1.29
C HIS A 108 23.61 -17.11 0.96
N ASN A 109 23.99 -18.02 1.86
CA ASN A 109 25.13 -18.91 1.68
C ASN A 109 24.76 -20.25 1.01
N ASP A 110 23.47 -20.52 0.76
CA ASP A 110 23.05 -21.73 0.04
C ASP A 110 23.37 -21.59 -1.46
N LYS A 111 23.92 -22.65 -2.06
CA LYS A 111 24.32 -22.66 -3.48
C LYS A 111 23.17 -22.36 -4.45
N ARG A 112 21.92 -22.58 -4.06
CA ARG A 112 20.72 -22.28 -4.87
C ARG A 112 20.37 -20.80 -4.88
N TRP A 113 20.83 -20.04 -3.87
CA TRP A 113 20.44 -18.65 -3.68
C TRP A 113 20.84 -17.75 -4.85
N PRO A 114 22.09 -17.76 -5.36
CA PRO A 114 22.45 -16.93 -6.50
C PRO A 114 21.59 -17.22 -7.74
N GLU A 115 21.32 -18.50 -8.02
CA GLU A 115 20.51 -18.90 -9.17
C GLU A 115 19.05 -18.45 -9.02
N PHE A 116 18.49 -18.59 -7.82
CA PHE A 116 17.15 -18.10 -7.51
C PHE A 116 17.07 -16.58 -7.71
N VAL A 117 18.03 -15.82 -7.16
CA VAL A 117 18.12 -14.36 -7.32
C VAL A 117 18.19 -13.98 -8.80
N ASP A 118 19.03 -14.65 -9.59
CA ASP A 118 19.17 -14.38 -11.01
C ASP A 118 17.90 -14.69 -11.81
N ARG A 119 17.17 -15.76 -11.47
CA ARG A 119 15.87 -16.05 -12.10
C ARG A 119 14.82 -15.01 -11.72
N ILE A 120 14.75 -14.61 -10.45
CA ILE A 120 13.80 -13.57 -10.02
C ILE A 120 14.09 -12.22 -10.66
N LYS A 121 15.37 -11.83 -10.78
CA LYS A 121 15.78 -10.61 -11.50
C LYS A 121 15.33 -10.60 -12.97
N LYS A 122 15.18 -11.76 -13.61
CA LYS A 122 14.62 -11.83 -14.98
C LYS A 122 13.11 -11.57 -15.03
N PHE A 123 12.39 -11.79 -13.92
CA PHE A 123 10.99 -11.41 -13.75
C PHE A 123 10.81 -10.00 -13.20
N ASP A 124 11.91 -9.29 -12.93
CA ASP A 124 11.91 -7.86 -12.72
C ASP A 124 11.62 -7.21 -14.07
N LEU A 125 10.33 -7.19 -14.43
CA LEU A 125 9.84 -6.42 -15.57
C LEU A 125 10.37 -5.00 -15.38
N PRO A 126 10.85 -4.34 -16.45
CA PRO A 126 11.35 -2.98 -16.34
C PRO A 126 10.30 -2.16 -15.61
N SER A 127 10.70 -1.53 -14.50
CA SER A 127 9.82 -0.64 -13.77
C SER A 127 9.21 0.33 -14.78
N LEU A 128 7.87 0.41 -14.85
CA LEU A 128 7.23 1.34 -15.78
C LEU A 128 7.65 2.77 -15.49
N CYS A 129 8.17 3.00 -14.29
CA CYS A 129 8.69 4.25 -13.83
C CYS A 129 10.18 4.19 -13.48
N THR A 130 10.90 5.27 -13.75
CA THR A 130 12.17 5.61 -13.11
C THR A 130 11.95 6.77 -12.14
N HIS A 131 12.82 6.87 -11.14
CA HIS A 131 12.83 7.97 -10.20
C HIS A 131 14.03 8.87 -10.49
N THR A 132 13.83 10.19 -10.54
CA THR A 132 14.93 11.14 -10.79
C THR A 132 15.97 11.15 -9.68
N TYR A 133 15.54 10.83 -8.46
CA TYR A 133 16.39 10.74 -7.30
C TYR A 133 15.92 9.58 -6.40
N ASN A 134 16.80 8.62 -6.20
CA ASN A 134 16.64 7.55 -5.22
C ASN A 134 17.79 7.68 -4.22
N PRO A 135 17.59 8.36 -3.07
CA PRO A 135 18.67 8.51 -2.12
C PRO A 135 19.13 7.13 -1.62
N PRO A 136 20.42 6.95 -1.29
CA PRO A 136 20.92 5.68 -0.76
C PRO A 136 20.24 5.32 0.57
N SER A 137 19.74 6.32 1.31
CA SER A 137 18.96 6.15 2.53
C SER A 137 17.81 7.16 2.57
N PRO A 138 16.64 6.79 3.16
CA PRO A 138 15.56 7.75 3.40
C PRO A 138 16.03 8.93 4.25
N ILE A 139 15.57 10.16 3.94
CA ILE A 139 15.94 11.37 4.66
C ILE A 139 14.87 11.69 5.70
N PRO A 140 15.19 11.79 7.00
CA PRO A 140 14.20 12.13 8.02
C PRO A 140 13.53 13.49 7.79
N ILE A 141 12.21 13.53 8.06
CA ILE A 141 11.39 14.74 8.00
C ILE A 141 10.64 14.91 9.33
N VAL A 142 10.38 16.16 9.70
CA VAL A 142 9.38 16.55 10.70
C VAL A 142 8.06 16.85 10.00
N PHE A 143 6.99 16.12 10.36
CA PHE A 143 5.63 16.41 9.90
C PHE A 143 4.84 17.13 10.99
N THR A 144 4.37 18.34 10.71
CA THR A 144 3.42 19.07 11.55
C THR A 144 2.05 19.06 10.86
N VAL A 145 1.13 18.23 11.35
CA VAL A 145 -0.24 18.13 10.83
C VAL A 145 -1.15 19.05 11.67
N ASP A 146 -1.83 19.98 11.02
CA ASP A 146 -2.63 20.99 11.72
C ASP A 146 -3.76 20.35 12.56
N PRO A 147 -3.78 20.56 13.90
CA PRO A 147 -4.82 20.00 14.77
C PRO A 147 -6.20 20.63 14.56
N LYS A 148 -6.29 21.79 13.90
CA LYS A 148 -7.53 22.54 13.66
C LYS A 148 -8.23 22.17 12.36
N SER A 149 -7.56 21.45 11.45
CA SER A 149 -8.14 20.98 10.20
C SER A 149 -9.40 20.14 10.47
N ILE A 150 -10.45 20.35 9.68
CA ILE A 150 -11.76 19.72 9.92
C ILE A 150 -11.71 18.23 9.57
N TYR A 151 -11.11 17.90 8.43
CA TYR A 151 -11.21 16.57 7.85
C TYR A 151 -10.03 15.67 8.16
N PHE A 152 -8.79 16.15 8.04
CA PHE A 152 -7.61 15.36 8.39
C PHE A 152 -6.69 16.17 9.30
N LYS A 153 -6.43 15.65 10.51
CA LYS A 153 -5.72 16.37 11.57
C LYS A 153 -4.85 15.47 12.45
N SER A 154 -3.95 16.09 13.21
CA SER A 154 -3.10 15.42 14.19
C SER A 154 -3.86 14.94 15.43
N ASP A 155 -3.16 14.13 16.22
CA ASP A 155 -3.56 13.67 17.56
C ASP A 155 -3.31 14.69 18.68
N THR A 156 -2.85 15.91 18.35
CA THR A 156 -2.49 16.99 19.28
C THR A 156 -1.24 16.74 20.15
N TYR A 157 -0.50 15.65 19.95
CA TYR A 157 0.76 15.38 20.67
C TYR A 157 1.98 16.11 20.09
N GLY A 158 1.78 17.01 19.13
CA GLY A 158 2.84 17.78 18.47
C GLY A 158 3.34 17.13 17.19
N ASP A 159 4.60 17.39 16.85
CA ASP A 159 5.19 16.97 15.58
C ASP A 159 5.40 15.46 15.49
N TYR A 160 5.29 14.93 14.27
CA TYR A 160 5.59 13.55 13.94
C TYR A 160 7.05 13.49 13.49
N LEU A 161 7.91 12.93 14.34
CA LEU A 161 9.36 12.87 14.14
C LEU A 161 9.77 11.43 13.83
N ASN A 162 10.72 11.24 12.92
CA ASN A 162 11.24 9.92 12.63
C ASN A 162 11.84 9.25 13.88
N ASP A 163 11.57 7.96 14.07
CA ASP A 163 12.01 7.11 15.19
C ASP A 163 11.52 7.56 16.58
N PHE A 164 10.54 8.46 16.64
CA PHE A 164 9.90 8.90 17.88
C PHE A 164 8.45 8.41 17.94
N ASP A 165 8.00 7.89 19.08
CA ASP A 165 6.65 7.33 19.28
C ASP A 165 6.18 6.36 18.16
N ASN A 166 7.10 5.52 17.66
CA ASN A 166 6.84 4.61 16.54
C ASN A 166 6.38 5.34 15.26
N VAL A 167 6.91 6.52 14.98
CA VAL A 167 6.67 7.24 13.73
C VAL A 167 7.84 7.00 12.78
N SER A 168 7.55 6.70 11.53
CA SER A 168 8.50 6.81 10.41
C SER A 168 8.08 7.99 9.54
N SER A 169 8.97 8.96 9.42
CA SER A 169 8.72 10.18 8.66
C SER A 169 9.92 10.49 7.79
N VAL A 170 9.80 10.22 6.50
CA VAL A 170 10.95 10.21 5.59
C VAL A 170 10.62 10.71 4.19
N SER A 171 11.61 11.33 3.56
CA SER A 171 11.65 11.62 2.13
C SER A 171 12.34 10.48 1.41
N THR A 172 11.63 9.92 0.45
CA THR A 172 12.18 9.02 -0.57
C THR A 172 11.92 9.68 -1.92
N HIS A 173 11.15 9.05 -2.81
CA HIS A 173 10.57 9.68 -4.00
C HIS A 173 9.22 10.37 -3.70
N ALA A 174 8.68 10.16 -2.50
CA ALA A 174 7.50 10.80 -1.93
C ALA A 174 7.85 11.34 -0.53
N TYR A 175 6.99 12.20 0.01
CA TYR A 175 7.00 12.45 1.45
C TYR A 175 6.08 11.48 2.15
N ASN A 176 6.66 10.71 3.07
CA ASN A 176 5.99 9.62 3.75
C ASN A 176 5.92 9.92 5.23
N LEU A 177 4.73 9.77 5.80
CA LEU A 177 4.50 9.67 7.23
C LEU A 177 3.79 8.35 7.49
N ARG A 178 4.32 7.54 8.40
CA ARG A 178 3.72 6.27 8.80
C ARG A 178 3.77 6.13 10.31
N ILE A 179 2.64 5.80 10.90
CA ILE A 179 2.58 5.38 12.29
C ILE A 179 2.76 3.86 12.32
N LEU A 180 3.77 3.40 13.03
CA LEU A 180 4.14 2.00 13.15
C LEU A 180 3.56 1.42 14.44
N ARG A 181 3.36 0.10 14.43
CA ARG A 181 3.21 -0.65 15.69
C ARG A 181 4.57 -0.73 16.37
N SER A 182 4.59 -0.79 17.70
CA SER A 182 5.83 -1.07 18.42
C SER A 182 6.34 -2.47 18.08
N ASP A 183 7.62 -2.74 18.39
CA ASP A 183 8.23 -4.08 18.21
C ASP A 183 7.50 -5.18 18.98
N LYS A 184 6.72 -4.82 20.01
CA LYS A 184 5.89 -5.74 20.79
C LYS A 184 4.48 -5.91 20.22
N GLY A 185 4.18 -5.28 19.08
CA GLY A 185 2.87 -5.25 18.45
C GLY A 185 1.88 -4.30 19.12
N GLU A 186 2.32 -3.49 20.09
CA GLU A 186 1.46 -2.50 20.75
C GLU A 186 1.19 -1.33 19.79
N PHE A 187 0.00 -0.75 19.89
CA PHE A 187 -0.34 0.43 19.11
C PHE A 187 0.49 1.64 19.54
N SER A 188 0.86 2.49 18.58
CA SER A 188 1.46 3.78 18.90
C SER A 188 0.48 4.63 19.73
N LYS A 189 1.03 5.49 20.59
CA LYS A 189 0.26 6.58 21.22
C LYS A 189 -0.16 7.64 20.20
N ARG A 190 0.52 7.67 19.05
CA ARG A 190 0.24 8.57 17.94
C ARG A 190 -0.91 8.04 17.11
N SER A 191 -1.65 8.96 16.51
CA SER A 191 -2.71 8.63 15.55
C SER A 191 -2.91 9.75 14.55
N LEU A 192 -3.50 9.42 13.41
CA LEU A 192 -4.10 10.42 12.52
C LEU A 192 -5.62 10.33 12.64
N ILE A 193 -6.28 11.47 12.52
CA ILE A 193 -7.75 11.57 12.60
C ILE A 193 -8.27 11.98 11.23
N LEU A 194 -9.15 11.17 10.65
CA LEU A 194 -9.78 11.38 9.35
C LEU A 194 -11.31 11.39 9.50
N ASP A 195 -11.96 12.50 9.15
CA ASP A 195 -13.41 12.68 9.17
C ASP A 195 -14.00 12.42 7.79
N LEU A 196 -14.75 11.33 7.69
CA LEU A 196 -15.42 10.85 6.48
C LEU A 196 -16.95 10.91 6.63
N ARG A 197 -17.46 11.86 7.44
CA ARG A 197 -18.91 12.08 7.62
C ARG A 197 -19.59 12.74 6.41
N GLN A 198 -18.81 13.34 5.50
CA GLN A 198 -19.34 14.12 4.38
C GLN A 198 -19.07 13.44 3.03
N PRO A 199 -19.86 12.40 2.66
CA PRO A 199 -19.80 11.84 1.32
C PRO A 199 -20.25 12.87 0.27
N VAL A 200 -19.68 12.79 -0.93
CA VAL A 200 -20.13 13.58 -2.08
C VAL A 200 -21.43 12.98 -2.61
N ILE A 201 -22.45 13.82 -2.80
CA ILE A 201 -23.77 13.43 -3.32
C ILE A 201 -23.59 12.71 -4.67
N ASN A 202 -24.36 11.63 -4.89
CA ASN A 202 -24.33 10.79 -6.10
C ASN A 202 -23.02 10.02 -6.38
N SER A 203 -22.05 10.01 -5.45
CA SER A 203 -20.81 9.23 -5.62
C SER A 203 -20.90 7.76 -5.20
N GLY A 204 -22.06 7.32 -4.69
CA GLY A 204 -22.24 6.00 -4.08
C GLY A 204 -21.62 5.87 -2.67
N ALA A 205 -20.94 6.90 -2.17
CA ALA A 205 -20.35 6.89 -0.84
C ALA A 205 -21.39 6.90 0.29
N THR A 206 -21.06 6.20 1.36
CA THR A 206 -21.78 6.24 2.65
C THR A 206 -20.87 6.82 3.72
N SER A 207 -21.42 7.61 4.64
CA SER A 207 -20.65 8.19 5.74
C SER A 207 -19.90 7.11 6.53
N GLN A 208 -18.59 7.28 6.72
CA GLN A 208 -17.76 6.35 7.51
C GLN A 208 -17.49 6.86 8.94
N GLY A 209 -17.99 8.05 9.30
CA GLY A 209 -17.77 8.63 10.62
C GLY A 209 -16.39 9.29 10.77
N VAL A 210 -15.93 9.44 12.00
CA VAL A 210 -14.58 9.94 12.33
C VAL A 210 -13.69 8.76 12.66
N ILE A 211 -12.62 8.59 11.88
CA ILE A 211 -11.65 7.51 12.01
C ILE A 211 -10.43 8.05 12.76
N LYS A 212 -10.06 7.40 13.87
CA LYS A 212 -8.80 7.64 14.57
C LYS A 212 -7.96 6.39 14.44
N ASP A 213 -6.83 6.47 13.75
CA ASP A 213 -6.01 5.30 13.45
C ASP A 213 -4.54 5.50 13.86
N SER A 214 -4.07 4.61 14.73
CA SER A 214 -2.71 4.57 15.28
C SER A 214 -1.73 3.75 14.43
N VAL A 215 -2.13 3.34 13.22
CA VAL A 215 -1.25 2.76 12.20
C VAL A 215 -1.47 3.38 10.82
N ALA A 216 -2.02 4.60 10.80
CA ALA A 216 -2.27 5.35 9.58
C ALA A 216 -0.97 5.76 8.87
N SER A 217 -1.06 5.98 7.56
CA SER A 217 0.02 6.59 6.79
C SER A 217 -0.47 7.67 5.84
N PHE A 218 0.43 8.56 5.47
CA PHE A 218 0.24 9.65 4.54
C PHE A 218 1.38 9.64 3.52
N HIS A 219 1.04 9.79 2.25
CA HIS A 219 1.99 9.88 1.15
C HIS A 219 1.59 11.02 0.22
N VAL A 220 2.54 11.87 -0.17
CA VAL A 220 2.33 12.87 -1.23
C VAL A 220 3.46 12.78 -2.25
N PHE A 221 3.13 12.97 -3.53
CA PHE A 221 4.06 12.87 -4.63
C PHE A 221 4.19 14.21 -5.37
N TYR A 222 5.37 14.50 -5.92
CA TYR A 222 5.63 15.77 -6.61
C TYR A 222 5.07 15.77 -8.04
N LYS A 223 5.68 15.00 -8.94
CA LYS A 223 5.36 15.03 -10.37
C LYS A 223 5.53 13.65 -10.97
N PHE A 224 4.61 13.31 -11.87
CA PHE A 224 4.60 12.07 -12.63
C PHE A 224 4.51 12.41 -14.11
N ASP A 225 5.58 12.13 -14.85
CA ASP A 225 5.70 12.45 -16.28
C ASP A 225 5.50 11.19 -17.12
N THR A 226 4.34 11.15 -17.77
CA THR A 226 3.95 10.03 -18.62
C THR A 226 4.35 10.21 -20.08
N THR A 227 5.02 11.32 -20.43
CA THR A 227 5.40 11.66 -21.81
C THR A 227 6.70 10.98 -22.24
N VAL A 228 7.48 10.47 -21.29
CA VAL A 228 8.73 9.73 -21.50
C VAL A 228 8.59 8.27 -21.08
N ARG A 229 9.40 7.37 -21.64
CA ARG A 229 9.40 5.94 -21.28
C ARG A 229 10.82 5.48 -20.89
N PRO A 230 11.01 4.80 -19.73
CA PRO A 230 10.02 4.59 -18.66
C PRO A 230 9.47 5.94 -18.14
N TRP A 231 8.23 5.93 -17.63
CA TRP A 231 7.61 7.11 -17.01
C TRP A 231 8.52 7.65 -15.90
N VAL A 232 8.48 8.94 -15.60
CA VAL A 232 9.39 9.52 -14.60
C VAL A 232 8.62 10.04 -13.40
N VAL A 233 8.97 9.56 -12.22
CA VAL A 233 8.52 10.10 -10.93
C VAL A 233 9.60 11.03 -10.40
N TYR A 234 9.29 12.32 -10.33
CA TYR A 234 10.25 13.32 -9.87
C TYR A 234 10.27 13.43 -8.35
N ASN A 235 11.43 13.81 -7.82
CA ASN A 235 11.63 14.04 -6.40
C ASN A 235 11.29 15.49 -6.01
N PHE A 236 10.80 15.71 -4.80
CA PHE A 236 10.53 17.06 -4.29
C PHE A 236 11.76 17.98 -4.22
N ARG A 237 12.98 17.42 -4.26
CA ARG A 237 14.21 18.21 -4.39
C ARG A 237 14.37 18.85 -5.77
N ASP A 238 13.73 18.30 -6.79
CA ASP A 238 13.70 18.85 -8.15
C ASP A 238 12.66 19.98 -8.30
N MET A 239 11.78 20.14 -7.32
CA MET A 239 10.76 21.20 -7.30
C MET A 239 11.44 22.55 -7.04
N PRO A 240 11.28 23.59 -7.88
CA PRO A 240 11.91 24.90 -7.62
C PRO A 240 11.49 25.52 -6.28
N ILE A 241 12.43 26.15 -5.56
CA ILE A 241 12.10 26.90 -4.33
C ILE A 241 11.17 28.07 -4.69
N GLY A 242 10.14 28.30 -3.87
CA GLY A 242 9.09 29.29 -4.08
C GLY A 242 7.99 28.86 -5.05
N SER A 243 8.09 27.66 -5.64
CA SER A 243 7.03 27.15 -6.52
C SER A 243 5.90 26.48 -5.74
N THR A 244 4.70 26.50 -6.33
CA THR A 244 3.53 25.72 -5.89
C THR A 244 3.08 24.85 -7.05
N ILE A 245 2.79 23.58 -6.76
CA ILE A 245 2.30 22.60 -7.72
C ILE A 245 1.04 21.92 -7.21
N ILE A 246 0.31 21.27 -8.12
CA ILE A 246 -0.76 20.34 -7.76
C ILE A 246 -0.19 18.93 -7.81
N SER A 247 -0.12 18.28 -6.66
CA SER A 247 0.31 16.91 -6.55
C SER A 247 -0.61 16.00 -7.36
N PRO A 248 -0.06 15.17 -8.27
CA PRO A 248 -0.86 14.25 -9.07
C PRO A 248 -1.37 13.07 -8.24
N ARG A 249 -0.80 12.84 -7.05
CA ARG A 249 -1.17 11.74 -6.15
C ARG A 249 -0.86 12.09 -4.70
N THR A 250 -1.88 12.02 -3.86
CA THR A 250 -1.77 12.04 -2.39
C THR A 250 -2.63 10.93 -1.83
N GLU A 251 -2.14 10.22 -0.84
CA GLU A 251 -2.80 9.04 -0.29
C GLU A 251 -2.77 9.07 1.24
N ILE A 252 -3.92 8.77 1.84
CA ILE A 252 -4.06 8.57 3.28
C ILE A 252 -4.54 7.13 3.47
N PHE A 253 -3.74 6.32 4.15
CA PHE A 253 -4.08 4.95 4.49
C PHE A 253 -4.58 4.89 5.93
N VAL A 254 -5.74 4.26 6.13
CA VAL A 254 -6.38 4.10 7.43
C VAL A 254 -7.09 2.75 7.53
N HIS A 255 -7.34 2.29 8.76
CA HIS A 255 -8.13 1.10 9.03
C HIS A 255 -9.54 1.48 9.46
N ILE A 256 -10.53 0.97 8.74
CA ILE A 256 -11.96 1.19 9.03
C ILE A 256 -12.59 -0.17 9.28
N ASN A 257 -13.08 -0.40 10.50
CA ASN A 257 -13.64 -1.69 10.93
C ASN A 257 -12.68 -2.88 10.72
N GLY A 258 -11.37 -2.66 10.88
CA GLY A 258 -10.33 -3.67 10.69
C GLY A 258 -9.86 -3.87 9.24
N ASN A 259 -10.51 -3.24 8.26
CA ASN A 259 -10.13 -3.31 6.85
C ASN A 259 -9.16 -2.18 6.48
N SER A 260 -8.21 -2.47 5.60
CA SER A 260 -7.29 -1.48 5.05
C SER A 260 -8.00 -0.62 4.01
N ASN A 261 -8.02 0.68 4.22
CA ASN A 261 -8.64 1.64 3.32
C ASN A 261 -7.62 2.70 2.89
N LYS A 262 -7.86 3.28 1.72
CA LYS A 262 -7.03 4.33 1.14
C LYS A 262 -7.91 5.45 0.63
N LEU A 263 -7.75 6.66 1.18
CA LEU A 263 -8.30 7.88 0.62
C LEU A 263 -7.27 8.47 -0.35
N GLN A 264 -7.60 8.49 -1.64
CA GLN A 264 -6.73 9.01 -2.69
C GLN A 264 -7.21 10.38 -3.20
N LEU A 265 -6.27 11.28 -3.42
CA LEU A 265 -6.44 12.57 -4.07
C LEU A 265 -5.49 12.68 -5.27
N GLY A 266 -5.94 13.29 -6.36
CA GLY A 266 -5.18 13.42 -7.60
C GLY A 266 -5.37 12.24 -8.56
N TYR A 267 -5.07 12.47 -9.84
CA TYR A 267 -5.41 11.57 -10.94
C TYR A 267 -4.54 10.30 -11.01
N TRP A 268 -3.29 10.35 -10.52
CA TRP A 268 -2.34 9.25 -10.66
C TRP A 268 -2.68 8.11 -9.70
N GLY A 269 -2.97 6.92 -10.25
CA GLY A 269 -3.38 5.73 -9.52
C GLY A 269 -2.21 4.93 -8.93
N LEU A 270 -2.50 4.18 -7.87
CA LEU A 270 -1.62 3.09 -7.44
C LEU A 270 -1.52 2.05 -8.57
N GLY A 271 -0.33 1.50 -8.80
CA GLY A 271 -0.10 0.48 -9.83
C GLY A 271 0.23 1.01 -11.22
N ASP A 272 0.12 2.33 -11.49
CA ASP A 272 0.53 2.87 -12.79
C ASP A 272 2.04 2.65 -13.06
N CYS A 273 2.88 2.60 -12.01
CA CYS A 273 4.30 2.31 -12.17
C CYS A 273 4.68 0.82 -12.28
N ASN A 274 3.70 -0.08 -12.31
CA ASN A 274 3.95 -1.52 -12.30
C ASN A 274 3.02 -2.26 -13.27
N GLU A 275 3.57 -2.82 -14.37
CA GLU A 275 2.76 -3.60 -15.33
C GLU A 275 2.00 -4.75 -14.67
N LYS A 276 2.53 -5.30 -13.57
CA LYS A 276 1.91 -6.40 -12.82
C LYS A 276 0.64 -5.97 -12.10
N ASP A 277 0.56 -4.71 -11.69
CA ASP A 277 -0.63 -4.13 -11.06
C ASP A 277 -1.70 -3.74 -12.11
N GLY A 278 -1.29 -3.76 -13.40
CA GLY A 278 -1.88 -3.08 -14.57
C GLY A 278 -3.26 -3.49 -15.07
N LYS A 279 -4.04 -4.30 -14.36
CA LYS A 279 -5.48 -4.51 -14.68
C LYS A 279 -6.43 -4.54 -13.48
N GLY A 280 -5.96 -4.87 -12.28
CA GLY A 280 -6.81 -5.01 -11.08
C GLY A 280 -6.68 -3.90 -10.05
N MET A 281 -5.54 -3.18 -10.04
CA MET A 281 -5.23 -2.17 -9.02
C MET A 281 -5.36 -0.73 -9.53
N ARG A 282 -6.10 -0.49 -10.61
CA ARG A 282 -6.38 0.87 -11.11
C ARG A 282 -7.36 1.60 -10.19
N ASN A 283 -6.93 1.81 -8.95
CA ASN A 283 -7.56 2.65 -7.95
C ASN A 283 -7.23 4.09 -8.33
N GLY A 284 -7.82 4.56 -9.44
CA GLY A 284 -7.63 5.92 -9.92
C GLY A 284 -8.29 6.94 -8.99
N GLY A 285 -7.88 8.20 -9.11
CA GLY A 285 -8.52 9.31 -8.40
C GLY A 285 -9.45 10.11 -9.31
N GLU A 286 -10.17 9.45 -10.20
CA GLU A 286 -11.18 10.14 -11.01
C GLU A 286 -12.20 10.86 -10.10
N GLY A 287 -12.57 12.10 -10.44
CA GLY A 287 -13.46 12.91 -9.61
C GLY A 287 -12.85 13.45 -8.31
N THR A 288 -11.54 13.27 -8.08
CA THR A 288 -10.83 13.82 -6.92
C THR A 288 -10.18 15.17 -7.24
N THR A 289 -9.86 15.93 -6.19
CA THR A 289 -9.07 17.16 -6.29
C THR A 289 -7.59 16.84 -6.02
N GLY A 290 -6.66 17.47 -6.73
CA GLY A 290 -5.24 17.41 -6.36
C GLY A 290 -4.94 18.24 -5.10
N VAL A 291 -3.77 18.00 -4.53
CA VAL A 291 -3.29 18.67 -3.30
C VAL A 291 -2.23 19.70 -3.66
N GLN A 292 -2.33 20.92 -3.14
CA GLN A 292 -1.30 21.94 -3.35
C GLN A 292 -0.06 21.58 -2.55
N VAL A 293 1.11 21.63 -3.19
CA VAL A 293 2.39 21.54 -2.50
C VAL A 293 3.21 22.76 -2.84
N THR A 294 3.71 23.45 -1.83
CA THR A 294 4.59 24.62 -1.94
C THR A 294 5.94 24.29 -1.35
N ARG A 295 7.02 24.57 -2.09
CA ARG A 295 8.40 24.48 -1.57
C ARG A 295 8.81 25.85 -1.04
N ASN A 296 8.73 26.05 0.27
CA ASN A 296 8.98 27.35 0.89
C ASN A 296 10.47 27.69 0.93
N SER A 297 11.32 26.68 1.19
CA SER A 297 12.77 26.83 1.26
C SER A 297 13.47 25.56 0.76
N GLU A 298 14.78 25.47 0.96
CA GLU A 298 15.53 24.24 0.66
C GLU A 298 15.02 23.05 1.47
N SER A 299 14.56 23.29 2.70
CA SER A 299 14.18 22.27 3.67
C SER A 299 12.75 22.31 4.16
N GLU A 300 11.95 23.30 3.76
CA GLU A 300 10.58 23.47 4.24
C GLU A 300 9.55 23.44 3.12
N TYR A 301 8.46 22.71 3.36
CA TYR A 301 7.36 22.52 2.41
C TYR A 301 6.01 22.69 3.13
N THR A 302 5.02 23.19 2.40
CA THR A 302 3.62 23.21 2.84
C THR A 302 2.81 22.33 1.91
N ILE A 303 1.94 21.49 2.47
CA ILE A 303 1.01 20.64 1.74
C ILE A 303 -0.40 21.00 2.19
N GLU A 304 -1.27 21.34 1.25
CA GLU A 304 -2.62 21.82 1.53
C GLU A 304 -3.65 21.17 0.61
N ALA A 305 -4.66 20.56 1.21
CA ALA A 305 -5.94 20.30 0.57
C ALA A 305 -6.94 21.30 1.14
N GLN A 306 -7.54 22.14 0.29
CA GLN A 306 -8.53 23.13 0.74
C GLN A 306 -9.76 22.43 1.34
N ASP A 307 -10.44 23.10 2.26
CA ASP A 307 -11.67 22.58 2.84
C ASP A 307 -12.72 22.30 1.75
N GLY A 308 -13.17 21.06 1.67
CA GLY A 308 -14.09 20.60 0.63
C GLY A 308 -13.41 19.99 -0.59
N SER A 309 -12.07 19.87 -0.60
CA SER A 309 -11.34 18.98 -1.50
C SER A 309 -11.97 17.59 -1.53
N ILE A 310 -11.84 16.87 -2.65
CA ILE A 310 -12.50 15.58 -2.85
C ILE A 310 -11.45 14.49 -2.91
N GLY A 311 -11.59 13.46 -2.07
CA GLY A 311 -10.82 12.22 -2.15
C GLY A 311 -11.71 11.02 -2.47
N ARG A 312 -11.17 10.01 -3.13
CA ARG A 312 -11.85 8.73 -3.41
C ARG A 312 -11.37 7.68 -2.43
N LEU A 313 -12.30 7.05 -1.72
CA LEU A 313 -11.99 6.03 -0.73
C LEU A 313 -12.05 4.64 -1.38
N TRP A 314 -11.00 3.86 -1.19
CA TRP A 314 -10.91 2.48 -1.63
C TRP A 314 -10.74 1.56 -0.43
N ASP A 315 -11.50 0.46 -0.36
CA ASP A 315 -11.14 -0.67 0.50
C ASP A 315 -10.14 -1.52 -0.26
N ILE A 316 -8.91 -1.54 0.24
CA ILE A 316 -7.75 -2.17 -0.38
C ILE A 316 -7.28 -3.38 0.42
N THR A 317 -8.16 -3.95 1.26
CA THR A 317 -7.85 -5.17 2.04
C THR A 317 -7.41 -6.31 1.12
N ASN A 318 -7.92 -6.34 -0.11
CA ASN A 318 -7.48 -7.22 -1.18
C ASN A 318 -7.09 -6.38 -2.39
N PRO A 319 -5.84 -5.90 -2.52
CA PRO A 319 -5.48 -4.89 -3.49
C PRO A 319 -5.88 -5.21 -4.95
N PRO A 320 -5.70 -6.44 -5.47
CA PRO A 320 -6.16 -6.81 -6.82
C PRO A 320 -7.68 -6.72 -7.03
N PHE A 321 -8.46 -6.66 -5.95
CA PHE A 321 -9.92 -6.61 -5.92
C PHE A 321 -10.40 -5.48 -5.02
N SER A 322 -9.76 -4.32 -5.14
CA SER A 322 -10.11 -3.13 -4.35
C SER A 322 -11.57 -2.72 -4.61
N ILE A 323 -12.28 -2.30 -3.56
CA ILE A 323 -13.69 -1.89 -3.64
C ILE A 323 -13.76 -0.37 -3.56
N ASP A 324 -14.32 0.29 -4.58
CA ASP A 324 -14.61 1.72 -4.55
C ASP A 324 -15.70 2.00 -3.52
N LYS A 325 -15.40 2.84 -2.52
CA LYS A 325 -16.33 3.28 -1.47
C LYS A 325 -16.89 4.67 -1.77
N GLY A 326 -16.59 5.24 -2.93
CA GLY A 326 -17.08 6.53 -3.41
C GLY A 326 -16.20 7.73 -3.01
N LEU A 327 -16.75 8.92 -3.19
CA LEU A 327 -16.05 10.20 -3.00
C LEU A 327 -16.43 10.85 -1.66
N PHE A 328 -15.45 11.42 -0.97
CA PHE A 328 -15.60 12.10 0.31
C PHE A 328 -14.98 13.49 0.25
N LYS A 329 -15.62 14.45 0.92
CA LYS A 329 -14.99 15.75 1.19
C LYS A 329 -13.86 15.58 2.20
N THR A 330 -12.80 16.35 2.02
CA THR A 330 -11.63 16.39 2.88
C THR A 330 -11.01 17.79 2.86
N GLY A 331 -9.92 17.97 3.61
CA GLY A 331 -9.21 19.23 3.81
C GLY A 331 -8.17 19.09 4.92
N PHE A 332 -6.97 19.62 4.70
CA PHE A 332 -5.87 19.57 5.65
C PHE A 332 -4.75 20.54 5.32
N LEU A 333 -3.99 20.91 6.35
CA LEU A 333 -2.73 21.63 6.26
C LEU A 333 -1.62 20.84 6.94
N ILE A 334 -0.51 20.62 6.23
CA ILE A 334 0.67 19.93 6.73
C ILE A 334 1.91 20.78 6.42
N HIS A 335 2.74 21.00 7.43
CA HIS A 335 4.08 21.58 7.25
C HIS A 335 5.12 20.49 7.38
N LEU A 336 6.11 20.51 6.49
CA LEU A 336 7.23 19.58 6.47
C LEU A 336 8.54 20.33 6.64
N LYS A 337 9.47 19.74 7.38
CA LYS A 337 10.83 20.25 7.54
C LYS A 337 11.85 19.11 7.55
N TYR A 338 12.89 19.18 6.73
CA TYR A 338 14.03 18.25 6.86
C TYR A 338 14.72 18.45 8.21
N GLN A 339 15.12 17.34 8.84
CA GLN A 339 15.87 17.35 10.10
C GLN A 339 17.35 17.67 9.89
#